data_AF-A0A976Q834-F1
#
_entry.id   AF-A0A976Q834-F1
#
_cell.length_a   1.000
_cell.length_b   1.000
_cell.length_c   1.000
_cell.angle_alpha   90.00
_cell.angle_beta   90.00
_cell.angle_gamma   90.00
#
_symmetry.space_group_name_H-M   'P 1'
#
loop_
_entity.id
_entity.type
_entity.pdbx_description
1 polymer ?
#
loop_
_entity_poly.entity_id
_entity_poly.type
_entity_poly.pdbx_seq_one_letter_code
_entity_poly.pdbx_strand_id
1 'polypeptide(L)'
;MNTQAITYLRENKGKYSQEDLKKSLLSAGYSENEVEESMKEVFSGSVTETPLPVPPPIYVSEEQKSENKRKSFYIWMFAILANVLVYFIIAIQEAKEFLVVEALIKPVSEYGLLLIASLLLTIVPLLISKSKSEKGKNFFG
;
A
#
# COMPACT_ATOMS: atom_id res chain seq x y z
N MET A 1 -1.51 3.69 -34.91
CA MET A 1 -2.86 3.80 -34.35
C MET A 1 -2.97 2.85 -33.18
N ASN A 2 -3.24 3.36 -31.97
CA ASN A 2 -3.13 2.62 -30.73
C ASN A 2 -4.48 1.98 -30.35
N THR A 3 -4.83 0.90 -31.06
CA THR A 3 -6.14 0.20 -30.99
C THR A 3 -6.52 -0.25 -29.57
N GLN A 4 -5.53 -0.42 -28.69
CA GLN A 4 -5.72 -0.91 -27.32
C GLN A 4 -6.26 0.17 -26.38
N ALA A 5 -5.72 1.39 -26.45
CA ALA A 5 -6.18 2.52 -25.65
C ALA A 5 -7.66 2.86 -25.97
N ILE A 6 -8.01 2.87 -27.26
CA ILE A 6 -9.38 3.10 -27.74
C ILE A 6 -10.36 2.05 -27.20
N THR A 7 -9.94 0.78 -27.15
CA THR A 7 -10.78 -0.32 -26.64
C THR A 7 -11.05 -0.16 -25.15
N TYR A 8 -10.00 0.10 -24.35
CA TYR A 8 -10.13 0.33 -22.91
C TYR A 8 -11.07 1.49 -22.59
N LEU A 9 -10.93 2.61 -23.32
CA LEU A 9 -11.79 3.78 -23.16
C LEU A 9 -13.25 3.47 -23.50
N ARG A 10 -13.52 2.69 -24.55
CA ARG A 10 -14.89 2.35 -24.96
C ARG A 10 -15.62 1.48 -23.93
N GLU A 11 -14.92 0.56 -23.28
CA GLU A 11 -15.50 -0.32 -22.24
C GLU A 11 -15.75 0.39 -20.90
N ASN A 12 -14.97 1.43 -20.63
CA ASN A 12 -14.93 2.09 -19.32
C ASN A 12 -15.51 3.52 -19.31
N LYS A 13 -15.85 4.10 -20.48
CA LYS A 13 -16.44 5.44 -20.62
C LYS A 13 -17.72 5.70 -19.83
N GLY A 14 -18.43 4.65 -19.41
CA GLY A 14 -19.64 4.74 -18.60
C GLY A 14 -19.46 4.36 -17.12
N LYS A 15 -18.27 3.92 -16.73
CA LYS A 15 -17.95 3.43 -15.37
C LYS A 15 -17.04 4.38 -14.61
N TYR A 16 -16.18 5.10 -15.32
CA TYR A 16 -15.16 5.97 -14.74
C TYR A 16 -15.15 7.35 -15.41
N SER A 17 -14.66 8.36 -14.70
CA SER A 17 -14.51 9.70 -15.26
C SER A 17 -13.44 9.74 -16.35
N GLN A 18 -13.52 10.70 -17.27
CA GLN A 18 -12.50 10.90 -18.32
C GLN A 18 -11.10 11.12 -17.73
N GLU A 19 -11.03 11.80 -16.59
CA GLU A 19 -9.79 12.09 -15.87
C GLU A 19 -9.15 10.81 -15.30
N ASP A 20 -9.95 9.92 -14.73
CA ASP A 20 -9.48 8.63 -14.22
C ASP A 20 -8.99 7.71 -15.35
N LEU A 21 -9.67 7.76 -16.50
CA LEU A 21 -9.28 7.00 -17.68
C LEU A 21 -7.97 7.51 -18.28
N LYS A 22 -7.80 8.84 -18.40
CA LYS A 22 -6.54 9.46 -18.85
C LYS A 22 -5.39 9.06 -17.92
N LYS A 23 -5.60 9.16 -16.61
CA LYS A 23 -4.59 8.78 -15.60
C LYS A 23 -4.22 7.29 -15.67
N SER A 24 -5.20 6.42 -15.89
CA SER A 24 -4.98 4.98 -16.03
C SER A 24 -4.10 4.66 -17.25
N LEU A 25 -4.38 5.27 -18.40
CA LEU A 25 -3.59 5.07 -19.62
C LEU A 25 -2.16 5.63 -19.49
N LEU A 26 -1.99 6.82 -18.91
CA LEU A 26 -0.67 7.36 -18.63
C LEU A 26 0.14 6.46 -17.68
N SER A 27 -0.51 5.90 -16.65
CA SER A 27 0.14 4.96 -15.73
C SER A 27 0.50 3.62 -16.38
N ALA A 28 -0.16 3.25 -17.47
CA ALA A 28 0.16 2.06 -18.27
C ALA A 28 1.32 2.30 -19.27
N GLY A 29 1.90 3.50 -19.30
CA GLY A 29 3.05 3.83 -20.16
C GLY A 29 2.68 4.35 -21.55
N TYR A 30 1.40 4.67 -21.81
CA TYR A 30 1.01 5.36 -23.04
C TYR A 30 1.49 6.80 -23.01
N SER A 31 1.95 7.31 -24.16
CA SER A 31 2.35 8.71 -24.26
C SER A 31 1.12 9.63 -24.23
N GLU A 32 1.28 10.85 -23.71
CA GLU A 32 0.16 11.77 -23.55
C GLU A 32 -0.55 12.08 -24.88
N ASN A 33 0.22 12.18 -25.96
CA ASN A 33 -0.31 12.36 -27.31
C ASN A 33 -1.20 11.19 -27.76
N GLU A 34 -0.81 9.94 -27.48
CA GLU A 34 -1.60 8.75 -27.83
C GLU A 34 -2.89 8.64 -27.00
N VAL A 35 -2.83 9.05 -25.73
CA VAL A 35 -3.99 9.07 -24.85
C VAL A 35 -4.99 10.12 -25.31
N GLU A 36 -4.53 11.32 -25.65
CA GLU A 36 -5.40 12.38 -26.15
C GLU A 36 -6.03 12.05 -27.50
N GLU A 37 -5.27 11.45 -28.43
CA GLU A 37 -5.79 10.99 -29.71
C GLU A 37 -6.87 9.91 -29.53
N SER A 38 -6.63 8.94 -28.64
CA SER A 38 -7.58 7.86 -28.35
C SER A 38 -8.83 8.34 -27.61
N MET A 39 -8.67 9.30 -26.68
CA MET A 39 -9.77 9.95 -25.98
C MET A 39 -10.65 10.73 -26.94
N LYS A 40 -10.02 11.49 -27.84
CA LYS A 40 -10.75 12.21 -28.87
C LYS A 40 -11.58 11.22 -29.69
N GLU A 41 -10.99 10.16 -30.21
CA GLU A 41 -11.70 9.17 -31.03
C GLU A 41 -12.91 8.53 -30.33
N VAL A 42 -12.77 8.12 -29.06
CA VAL A 42 -13.84 7.42 -28.32
C VAL A 42 -14.96 8.34 -27.85
N PHE A 43 -14.61 9.57 -27.47
CA PHE A 43 -15.57 10.54 -26.94
C PHE A 43 -16.12 11.52 -28.00
N SER A 44 -15.48 11.61 -29.17
CA SER A 44 -15.94 12.44 -30.30
C SER A 44 -16.74 11.69 -31.38
N GLY A 45 -16.94 10.36 -31.24
CA GLY A 45 -17.98 9.63 -31.98
C GLY A 45 -17.68 9.19 -33.42
N SER A 46 -16.42 9.12 -33.86
CA SER A 46 -16.07 8.57 -35.19
C SER A 46 -15.84 7.06 -35.11
N VAL A 47 -16.93 6.29 -35.13
CA VAL A 47 -16.92 4.82 -35.05
C VAL A 47 -16.52 4.21 -36.40
N THR A 48 -15.43 3.43 -36.41
CA THR A 48 -15.23 2.36 -37.41
C THR A 48 -15.08 1.06 -36.64
N GLU A 49 -16.07 0.17 -36.77
CA GLU A 49 -16.11 -1.14 -36.10
C GLU A 49 -15.18 -2.12 -36.82
N THR A 50 -14.02 -2.42 -36.23
CA THR A 50 -13.14 -3.52 -36.66
C THR A 50 -13.17 -4.69 -35.66
N PRO A 51 -13.10 -5.96 -36.11
CA PRO A 51 -13.30 -7.13 -35.26
C PRO A 51 -12.18 -7.30 -34.22
N LEU A 52 -12.58 -7.71 -33.01
CA LEU A 52 -11.79 -7.76 -31.78
C LEU A 52 -10.65 -8.80 -31.83
N PRO A 53 -9.39 -8.42 -31.51
CA PRO A 53 -8.37 -9.38 -31.07
C PRO A 53 -8.55 -9.70 -29.58
N VAL A 54 -8.26 -10.96 -29.23
CA VAL A 54 -8.36 -11.52 -27.87
C VAL A 54 -7.54 -10.69 -26.87
N PRO A 55 -8.09 -10.37 -25.68
CA PRO A 55 -7.45 -9.50 -24.70
C PRO A 55 -6.10 -10.06 -24.23
N PRO A 56 -5.05 -9.23 -24.11
CA PRO A 56 -3.82 -9.65 -23.47
C PRO A 56 -4.06 -9.86 -21.95
N PRO A 57 -3.43 -10.88 -21.35
CA PRO A 57 -3.59 -11.17 -19.94
C PRO A 57 -3.14 -9.99 -19.06
N ILE A 58 -3.95 -9.68 -18.05
CA ILE A 58 -3.66 -8.66 -17.04
C ILE A 58 -2.46 -9.14 -16.22
N TYR A 59 -1.27 -8.59 -16.49
CA TYR A 59 -0.09 -8.81 -15.67
C TYR A 59 -0.11 -7.87 -14.48
N VAL A 60 -0.65 -8.34 -13.35
CA VAL A 60 -0.33 -7.74 -12.05
C VAL A 60 1.17 -7.96 -11.83
N SER A 61 1.95 -6.89 -11.75
CA SER A 61 3.39 -7.02 -11.54
C SER A 61 3.64 -7.79 -10.24
N GLU A 62 4.59 -8.73 -10.25
CA GLU A 62 4.91 -9.52 -9.05
C GLU A 62 5.29 -8.63 -7.86
N GLU A 63 5.83 -7.44 -8.13
CA GLU A 63 6.09 -6.38 -7.16
C GLU A 63 4.82 -5.94 -6.42
N GLN A 64 3.74 -5.60 -7.13
CA GLN A 64 2.48 -5.17 -6.50
C GLN A 64 1.82 -6.29 -5.68
N LYS A 65 1.93 -7.54 -6.15
CA LYS A 65 1.42 -8.70 -5.40
C LYS A 65 2.22 -8.97 -4.12
N SER A 66 3.54 -8.76 -4.17
CA SER A 66 4.42 -8.93 -3.01
C SER A 66 4.19 -7.87 -1.93
N GLU A 67 3.90 -6.62 -2.32
CA GLU A 67 3.69 -5.51 -1.41
C GLU A 67 2.39 -5.67 -0.61
N ASN A 68 1.31 -6.08 -1.27
CA ASN A 68 0.02 -6.31 -0.61
C ASN A 68 0.10 -7.45 0.42
N LYS A 69 0.86 -8.51 0.11
CA LYS A 69 1.10 -9.63 1.04
C LYS A 69 1.89 -9.19 2.28
N ARG A 70 2.88 -8.31 2.13
CA ARG A 70 3.64 -7.74 3.25
C ARG A 70 2.75 -6.88 4.14
N LYS A 71 1.92 -6.00 3.56
CA LYS A 71 0.98 -5.15 4.31
C LYS A 71 0.02 -6.00 5.16
N SER A 72 -0.54 -7.06 4.58
CA SER A 72 -1.43 -7.99 5.29
C SER A 72 -0.73 -8.70 6.46
N PHE A 73 0.54 -9.11 6.28
CA PHE A 73 1.34 -9.73 7.36
C PHE A 73 1.55 -8.77 8.54
N TYR A 74 1.91 -7.50 8.29
CA TYR A 74 2.11 -6.53 9.36
C TYR A 74 0.82 -6.25 10.13
N ILE A 75 -0.32 -6.12 9.45
CA ILE A 75 -1.62 -5.91 10.10
C ILE A 75 -1.93 -7.08 11.04
N TRP A 76 -1.74 -8.31 10.60
CA TRP A 76 -1.97 -9.50 11.42
C TRP A 76 -1.00 -9.58 12.62
N MET A 77 0.28 -9.25 12.41
CA MET A 77 1.28 -9.20 13.46
C MET A 77 0.92 -8.16 14.54
N PHE A 78 0.48 -6.96 14.14
CA PHE A 78 0.02 -5.92 15.07
C PHE A 78 -1.21 -6.36 15.86
N ALA A 79 -2.16 -7.08 15.24
CA ALA A 79 -3.33 -7.60 15.93
C ALA A 79 -2.97 -8.62 17.02
N ILE A 80 -1.98 -9.49 16.76
CA ILE A 80 -1.47 -10.42 17.78
C ILE A 80 -0.78 -9.67 18.91
N LEU A 81 0.09 -8.73 18.57
CA LEU A 81 0.85 -7.97 19.55
C LEU A 81 -0.08 -7.19 20.49
N ALA A 82 -1.13 -6.58 19.95
CA ALA A 82 -2.15 -5.87 20.72
C ALA A 82 -2.90 -6.82 21.68
N ASN A 83 -3.29 -8.02 21.21
CA ASN A 83 -3.93 -9.01 22.08
C ASN A 83 -3.01 -9.45 23.22
N VAL A 84 -1.75 -9.76 22.93
CA VAL A 84 -0.76 -10.12 23.96
C VAL A 84 -0.61 -8.99 24.99
N LEU A 85 -0.58 -7.73 24.53
CA LEU A 85 -0.49 -6.57 25.42
C LEU A 85 -1.69 -6.46 26.36
N VAL A 86 -2.91 -6.73 25.87
CA VAL A 86 -4.13 -6.72 26.68
C VAL A 86 -4.08 -7.81 27.76
N TYR A 87 -3.72 -9.04 27.40
CA TYR A 87 -3.57 -10.12 28.38
C TYR A 87 -2.49 -9.79 29.42
N PHE A 88 -1.39 -9.16 28.99
CA PHE A 88 -0.32 -8.75 29.89
C PHE A 88 -0.79 -7.69 30.91
N ILE A 89 -1.60 -6.73 30.49
CA ILE A 89 -2.18 -5.71 31.39
C ILE A 89 -3.12 -6.36 32.42
N ILE A 90 -4.00 -7.26 31.98
CA ILE A 90 -4.94 -7.97 32.86
C ILE A 90 -4.16 -8.80 33.89
N ALA A 91 -3.17 -9.57 33.44
CA ALA A 91 -2.32 -10.37 34.30
C ALA A 91 -1.56 -9.51 35.35
N ILE A 92 -1.07 -8.33 34.96
CA ILE A 92 -0.45 -7.39 35.91
C ILE A 92 -1.46 -6.88 36.94
N GLN A 93 -2.68 -6.55 36.53
CA GLN A 93 -3.71 -6.07 37.46
C GLN A 93 -4.06 -7.12 38.51
N GLU A 94 -4.23 -8.36 38.10
CA GLU A 94 -4.57 -9.48 39.00
C GLU A 94 -3.38 -9.88 39.89
N ALA A 95 -2.17 -9.74 39.37
CA ALA A 95 -0.94 -10.00 40.13
C ALA A 95 -0.63 -8.95 41.22
N LYS A 96 -1.23 -7.75 41.17
CA LYS A 96 -1.03 -6.71 42.20
C LYS A 96 -1.57 -7.10 43.58
N GLU A 97 -2.48 -8.06 43.67
CA GLU A 97 -2.97 -8.55 44.96
C GLU A 97 -1.91 -9.37 45.72
N PHE A 98 -0.86 -9.82 45.03
CA PHE A 98 0.25 -10.56 45.64
C PHE A 98 1.45 -9.66 45.89
N LEU A 99 1.68 -9.33 47.17
CA LEU A 99 2.75 -8.45 47.65
C LEU A 99 4.17 -8.86 47.19
N VAL A 100 4.39 -10.16 46.95
CA VAL A 100 5.64 -10.72 46.40
C VAL A 100 5.79 -10.41 44.91
N VAL A 101 4.68 -10.36 44.19
CA VAL A 101 4.66 -10.15 42.74
C VAL A 101 4.87 -8.67 42.41
N GLU A 102 4.42 -7.74 43.26
CA GLU A 102 4.70 -6.31 43.10
C GLU A 102 6.21 -6.00 43.13
N ALA A 103 6.97 -6.64 44.03
CA ALA A 103 8.42 -6.48 44.12
C ALA A 103 9.18 -7.03 42.90
N LEU A 104 8.62 -8.05 42.23
CA LEU A 104 9.17 -8.64 41.01
C LEU A 104 8.74 -7.90 39.74
N ILE A 105 7.51 -7.38 39.69
CA ILE A 105 6.97 -6.64 38.54
C ILE A 105 7.67 -5.28 38.40
N LYS A 106 7.99 -4.62 39.51
CA LYS A 106 8.59 -3.27 39.48
C LYS A 106 9.87 -3.19 38.64
N PRO A 107 10.92 -4.00 38.87
CA PRO A 107 12.10 -3.99 38.03
C PRO A 107 11.79 -4.43 36.59
N VAL A 108 10.94 -5.44 36.38
CA VAL A 108 10.57 -5.90 35.03
C VAL A 108 9.88 -4.79 34.23
N SER A 109 9.03 -3.99 34.87
CA SER A 109 8.35 -2.86 34.24
C SER A 109 9.31 -1.71 33.94
N GLU A 110 10.22 -1.36 34.87
CA GLU A 110 11.19 -0.29 34.70
C GLU A 110 12.24 -0.63 33.63
N TYR A 111 12.83 -1.83 33.70
CA TYR A 111 13.81 -2.31 32.72
C TYR A 111 13.16 -2.68 31.37
N GLY A 112 11.92 -3.17 31.38
CA GLY A 112 11.14 -3.45 30.19
C GLY A 112 10.79 -2.19 29.41
N LEU A 113 10.37 -1.12 30.11
CA LEU A 113 10.14 0.19 29.50
C LEU A 113 11.43 0.80 28.94
N LEU A 114 12.56 0.64 29.65
CA LEU A 114 13.87 1.06 29.17
C LEU A 114 14.29 0.35 27.88
N LEU A 115 14.07 -0.96 27.80
CA LEU A 115 14.33 -1.75 26.59
C LEU A 115 13.45 -1.32 25.43
N ILE A 116 12.16 -1.09 25.67
CA ILE A 116 11.23 -0.60 24.64
C ILE A 116 11.64 0.80 24.16
N ALA A 117 11.98 1.71 25.06
CA ALA A 117 12.44 3.05 24.72
C ALA A 117 13.75 3.02 23.92
N SER A 118 14.69 2.15 24.28
CA SER A 118 15.93 1.89 23.55
C SER A 118 15.66 1.38 22.12
N LEU A 119 14.74 0.43 21.97
CA LEU A 119 14.33 -0.09 20.67
C LEU A 119 13.67 0.99 19.81
N LEU A 120 12.80 1.82 20.39
CA LEU A 120 12.17 2.92 19.66
C LEU A 120 13.20 3.96 19.21
N LEU A 121 14.17 4.31 20.07
CA LEU A 121 15.27 5.22 19.71
C LEU A 121 16.15 4.71 18.58
N THR A 122 16.29 3.39 18.42
CA THR A 122 17.09 2.80 17.33
C THR A 122 16.28 2.59 16.05
N ILE A 123 15.01 2.20 16.16
CA ILE A 123 14.14 1.93 15.00
C ILE A 123 13.63 3.22 14.35
N VAL A 124 13.30 4.25 15.13
CA VAL A 124 12.71 5.50 14.59
C VAL A 124 13.65 6.20 13.59
N PRO A 125 14.97 6.37 13.85
CA PRO A 125 15.90 6.93 12.87
C PRO A 125 16.02 6.09 11.58
N LEU A 126 15.97 4.77 11.69
CA LEU A 126 16.02 3.85 10.53
C LEU A 126 14.77 4.01 9.65
N LEU A 127 13.59 4.16 10.25
CA LEU A 127 12.34 4.39 9.51
C LEU A 127 12.31 5.77 8.84
N ILE A 128 12.78 6.82 9.53
CA ILE A 128 12.87 8.19 8.97
C ILE A 128 13.88 8.24 7.82
N SER A 129 15.03 7.57 7.95
CA SER A 129 16.06 7.50 6.91
C SER A 129 15.54 6.84 5.62
N LYS A 130 14.79 5.74 5.76
CA LYS A 130 14.21 5.03 4.62
C LYS A 130 13.14 5.85 3.88
N SER A 131 12.34 6.62 4.62
CA SER A 131 11.31 7.51 4.06
C SER A 131 11.89 8.65 3.19
N LYS A 132 13.07 9.19 3.53
CA LYS A 132 13.74 10.21 2.69
C LYS A 132 14.37 9.62 1.41
N SER A 133 14.82 8.37 1.46
CA SER A 133 15.46 7.71 0.31
C SER A 133 14.48 7.43 -0.85
N GLU A 134 13.21 7.16 -0.57
CA GLU A 134 12.19 6.96 -1.62
C GLU A 134 11.78 8.26 -2.32
N LYS A 135 11.78 9.41 -1.63
CA LYS A 135 11.45 10.70 -2.26
C LYS A 135 12.55 11.26 -3.17
N GLY A 136 13.81 10.85 -2.98
CA GLY A 136 14.95 11.32 -3.78
C GLY A 136 15.11 10.64 -5.15
N LYS A 137 14.51 9.47 -5.36
CA LYS A 137 14.64 8.74 -6.63
C LYS A 137 13.68 9.21 -7.72
N ASN A 138 12.59 9.90 -7.39
CA ASN A 138 11.60 10.35 -8.36
C ASN A 138 11.84 11.79 -8.87
N PHE A 139 12.98 12.39 -8.55
CA PHE A 139 13.31 13.78 -8.94
C PHE A 139 14.42 13.88 -10.00
N PHE A 140 15.09 12.76 -10.32
CA PHE A 140 16.21 12.72 -11.28
C PHE A 140 16.03 11.65 -12.38
N GLY A 141 14.82 11.11 -12.53
CA GLY A 141 14.45 10.19 -13.62
C GLY A 141 13.51 10.87 -14.59
#